data_AF-A0A6J4VF44-F1
#
_entry.id   AF-A0A6J4VF44-F1
#
_cell.length_a   1.000
_cell.length_b   1.000
_cell.length_c   1.000
_cell.angle_alpha   90.00
_cell.angle_beta   90.00
_cell.angle_gamma   90.00
#
_symmetry.space_group_name_H-M   'P 1'
#
loop_
_entity.id
_entity.type
_entity.pdbx_description
1 polymer ?
#
loop_
_entity_poly.entity_id
_entity_poly.type
_entity_poly.pdbx_seq_one_letter_code
_entity_poly.pdbx_strand_id
1 'polypeptide(L)'
;MGEARRRPGGYAGAADLPPPREETAMRRLLPALALTALLALAAPATLGATNPRSVGAEASTVTVSESFPINYDEPIILFVPCALGGAGEEVEFGGDVHTVFHLTTDAAGGVHVSHLTNYQGVAGVGLTSGETYRLAGAARTAETHGPGGLPFEFTTTNSRRLVGPGTGNDLRLHVVTHSTVSASGEVVTFVQRVDADCG
;
A
#
# COMPACT_ATOMS: atom_id res chain seq x y z
N MET A 1 20.72 36.73 41.68
CA MET A 1 21.57 35.81 40.89
C MET A 1 20.63 34.77 40.30
N GLY A 2 20.32 34.89 39.01
CA GLY A 2 19.06 34.46 38.41
C GLY A 2 19.04 33.05 37.82
N GLU A 3 17.85 32.44 37.87
CA GLU A 3 17.46 31.18 37.22
C GLU A 3 17.50 31.29 35.70
N ALA A 4 18.15 30.32 35.04
CA ALA A 4 18.08 30.13 33.60
C ALA A 4 17.09 29.00 33.27
N ARG A 5 15.91 29.39 32.78
CA ARG A 5 14.95 28.51 32.09
C ARG A 5 15.61 27.87 30.87
N ARG A 6 15.67 26.53 30.80
CA ARG A 6 15.87 25.82 29.53
C ARG A 6 14.57 25.85 28.71
N ARG A 7 14.66 26.31 27.46
CA ARG A 7 13.58 26.20 26.46
C ARG A 7 13.61 24.80 25.83
N PRO A 8 12.45 24.21 25.47
CA PRO A 8 12.40 23.00 24.66
C PRO A 8 12.82 23.32 23.21
N GLY A 9 13.56 22.38 22.61
CA GLY A 9 14.08 22.47 21.25
C GLY A 9 12.97 22.52 20.22
N GLY A 10 13.08 23.46 19.28
CA GLY A 10 12.18 23.60 18.14
C GLY A 10 12.49 22.54 17.08
N TYR A 11 11.42 21.97 16.52
CA TYR A 11 11.47 21.23 15.27
C TYR A 11 12.02 22.16 14.17
N ALA A 12 13.13 21.75 13.56
CA ALA A 12 13.65 22.40 12.36
C ALA A 12 12.64 22.21 11.22
N GLY A 13 12.25 23.31 10.58
CA GLY A 13 11.25 23.34 9.52
C GLY A 13 11.74 22.66 8.24
N ALA A 14 10.76 22.13 7.49
CA ALA A 14 10.89 21.45 6.20
C ALA A 14 11.31 22.38 5.03
N ALA A 15 12.29 23.27 5.23
CA ALA A 15 12.67 24.29 4.26
C ALA A 15 13.96 24.01 3.46
N ASP A 16 14.69 22.93 3.74
CA ASP A 16 16.01 22.66 3.14
C ASP A 16 16.12 21.36 2.32
N LEU A 17 15.01 20.84 1.79
CA LEU A 17 15.10 19.75 0.81
C LEU A 17 15.53 20.31 -0.56
N PRO A 18 16.66 19.84 -1.13
CA PRO A 18 17.06 20.22 -2.48
C PRO A 18 16.02 19.75 -3.50
N PRO A 19 15.77 20.49 -4.59
CA PRO A 19 14.81 20.08 -5.60
C PRO A 19 15.23 18.76 -6.26
N PRO A 20 14.28 17.90 -6.65
CA PRO A 20 14.57 16.68 -7.38
C PRO A 20 15.29 17.03 -8.68
N ARG A 21 16.41 16.34 -8.94
CA ARG A 21 17.21 16.52 -10.15
C ARG A 21 16.37 16.13 -11.36
N GLU A 22 16.06 17.11 -12.22
CA GLU A 22 15.45 16.88 -13.53
C GLU A 22 16.37 15.99 -14.36
N GLU A 23 16.01 14.71 -14.47
CA GLU A 23 16.67 13.78 -15.37
C GLU A 23 16.25 14.10 -16.82
N THR A 24 17.01 15.01 -17.39
CA THR A 24 17.00 15.33 -18.81
C THR A 24 17.51 14.12 -19.57
N ALA A 25 16.65 13.44 -20.35
CA ALA A 25 16.91 12.94 -21.71
C ALA A 25 16.02 11.74 -22.09
N MET A 26 14.70 11.95 -22.28
CA MET A 26 13.93 11.03 -23.12
C MET A 26 14.15 11.39 -24.60
N ARG A 27 15.24 10.86 -25.13
CA ARG A 27 15.70 10.92 -26.51
C ARG A 27 14.60 10.34 -27.42
N ARG A 28 13.92 11.21 -28.17
CA ARG A 28 12.88 10.88 -29.14
C ARG A 28 13.40 9.88 -30.17
N LEU A 29 12.96 8.63 -30.09
CA LEU A 29 13.11 7.64 -31.15
C LEU A 29 11.87 7.69 -32.04
N LEU A 30 12.00 8.41 -33.16
CA LEU A 30 11.08 8.30 -34.30
C LEU A 30 11.38 7.00 -35.04
N PRO A 31 10.41 6.13 -35.34
CA PRO A 31 10.57 5.18 -36.43
C PRO A 31 10.09 5.84 -37.73
N ALA A 32 11.05 6.06 -38.62
CA ALA A 32 10.78 6.18 -40.04
C ALA A 32 10.21 4.84 -40.54
N LEU A 33 8.99 4.84 -41.05
CA LEU A 33 8.47 3.71 -41.81
C LEU A 33 7.93 4.23 -43.14
N ALA A 34 8.51 3.64 -44.16
CA ALA A 34 8.60 4.13 -45.51
C ALA A 34 7.27 4.06 -46.25
N LEU A 35 7.10 5.08 -47.09
CA LEU A 35 6.14 5.16 -48.17
C LEU A 35 6.48 4.09 -49.22
N THR A 36 5.66 3.06 -49.38
CA THR A 36 5.63 2.26 -50.61
C THR A 36 4.19 2.10 -51.09
N ALA A 37 3.94 2.73 -52.25
CA ALA A 37 2.70 2.65 -53.00
C ALA A 37 2.61 1.35 -53.81
N LEU A 38 1.41 0.80 -54.00
CA LEU A 38 1.03 0.13 -55.25
C LEU A 38 -0.51 0.05 -55.37
N LEU A 39 -1.01 0.67 -56.44
CA LEU A 39 -2.39 0.66 -56.90
C LEU A 39 -2.72 -0.62 -57.69
N ALA A 40 -4.02 -0.96 -57.62
CA ALA A 40 -4.85 -1.67 -58.61
C ALA A 40 -4.98 -3.22 -58.49
N LEU A 41 -6.17 -3.68 -58.10
CA LEU A 41 -7.18 -4.22 -59.05
C LEU A 41 -8.54 -4.42 -58.34
N ALA A 42 -9.61 -4.01 -59.01
CA ALA A 42 -10.98 -4.14 -58.54
C ALA A 42 -11.46 -5.60 -58.51
N ALA A 43 -12.10 -5.99 -57.40
CA ALA A 43 -12.87 -7.23 -57.25
C ALA A 43 -14.13 -6.94 -56.39
N PRO A 44 -15.22 -7.68 -56.59
CA PRO A 44 -16.58 -7.19 -56.39
C PRO A 44 -16.96 -6.99 -54.92
N ALA A 45 -17.77 -5.96 -54.67
CA ALA A 45 -18.38 -5.65 -53.39
C ALA A 45 -19.29 -6.80 -52.92
N THR A 46 -18.76 -7.67 -52.06
CA THR A 46 -19.58 -8.45 -51.16
C THR A 46 -19.97 -7.54 -49.99
N LEU A 47 -21.25 -7.16 -49.90
CA LEU A 47 -21.84 -6.62 -48.68
C LEU A 47 -21.88 -7.74 -47.62
N GLY A 48 -20.70 -8.12 -47.12
CA GLY A 48 -20.60 -8.81 -45.85
C GLY A 48 -20.91 -7.78 -44.77
N ALA A 49 -22.04 -7.94 -44.08
CA ALA A 49 -22.37 -7.15 -42.90
C ALA A 49 -21.19 -7.25 -41.92
N THR A 50 -20.34 -6.22 -41.90
CA THR A 50 -19.38 -6.03 -40.83
C THR A 50 -20.22 -5.67 -39.62
N ASN A 51 -20.60 -6.66 -38.82
CA ASN A 51 -21.07 -6.37 -37.47
C ASN A 51 -19.99 -5.49 -36.84
N PRO A 52 -20.27 -4.23 -36.47
CA PRO A 52 -19.35 -3.51 -35.64
C PRO A 52 -19.25 -4.33 -34.36
N ARG A 53 -18.10 -5.00 -34.16
CA ARG A 53 -17.73 -5.39 -32.81
C ARG A 53 -17.62 -4.07 -32.09
N SER A 54 -18.60 -3.76 -31.25
CA SER A 54 -18.43 -2.77 -30.22
C SER A 54 -17.18 -3.19 -29.47
N VAL A 55 -16.06 -2.52 -29.74
CA VAL A 55 -14.93 -2.50 -28.83
C VAL A 55 -15.45 -1.71 -27.63
N GLY A 56 -16.26 -2.37 -26.80
CA GLY A 56 -16.46 -1.90 -25.44
C GLY A 56 -15.09 -1.93 -24.79
N ALA A 57 -14.72 -0.86 -24.09
CA ALA A 57 -13.58 -0.93 -23.20
C ALA A 57 -13.91 -2.04 -22.18
N GLU A 58 -13.30 -3.21 -22.33
CA GLU A 58 -13.43 -4.31 -21.37
C GLU A 58 -12.63 -3.95 -20.12
N ALA A 59 -13.10 -4.40 -18.96
CA ALA A 59 -12.31 -4.25 -17.74
C ALA A 59 -10.99 -5.03 -17.87
N SER A 60 -9.89 -4.45 -17.42
CA SER A 60 -8.57 -5.08 -17.45
C SER A 60 -8.02 -5.23 -16.04
N THR A 61 -7.46 -6.39 -15.71
CA THR A 61 -6.87 -6.65 -14.39
C THR A 61 -5.39 -7.00 -14.51
N VAL A 62 -4.57 -6.34 -13.70
CA VAL A 62 -3.16 -6.63 -13.51
C VAL A 62 -2.96 -7.17 -12.10
N THR A 63 -2.20 -8.26 -11.96
CA THR A 63 -1.82 -8.81 -10.66
C THR A 63 -0.31 -8.65 -10.46
N VAL A 64 0.07 -8.09 -9.32
CA VAL A 64 1.46 -7.87 -8.92
C VAL A 64 1.71 -8.59 -7.60
N SER A 65 2.83 -9.27 -7.48
CA SER A 65 3.20 -10.04 -6.29
C SER A 65 4.64 -9.66 -5.92
N GLU A 66 4.80 -9.05 -4.75
CA GLU A 66 6.06 -8.45 -4.33
C GLU A 66 6.35 -8.76 -2.87
N SER A 67 7.64 -8.80 -2.54
CA SER A 67 8.12 -8.86 -1.17
C SER A 67 9.04 -7.68 -0.91
N PHE A 68 8.90 -7.07 0.26
CA PHE A 68 9.70 -5.92 0.67
C PHE A 68 9.93 -5.91 2.19
N PRO A 69 11.05 -5.32 2.66
CA PRO A 69 11.32 -5.24 4.09
C PRO A 69 10.29 -4.36 4.78
N ILE A 70 9.89 -4.76 5.99
CA ILE A 70 8.95 -3.97 6.80
C ILE A 70 9.62 -2.71 7.36
N ASN A 71 10.92 -2.80 7.66
CA ASN A 71 11.78 -1.70 8.03
C ASN A 71 12.37 -1.08 6.75
N TYR A 72 11.79 0.04 6.30
CA TYR A 72 12.38 0.85 5.23
C TYR A 72 13.64 1.54 5.76
N ASP A 73 13.53 2.80 6.15
CA ASP A 73 14.68 3.60 6.60
C ASP A 73 14.84 3.63 8.13
N GLU A 74 13.81 3.23 8.89
CA GLU A 74 13.80 3.31 10.36
C GLU A 74 13.28 2.00 10.99
N PRO A 75 13.75 1.66 12.20
CA PRO A 75 13.28 0.48 12.92
C PRO A 75 11.81 0.65 13.32
N ILE A 76 11.03 -0.44 13.19
CA ILE A 76 9.64 -0.47 13.65
C ILE A 76 9.61 -1.00 15.07
N ILE A 77 9.31 -0.13 16.02
CA ILE A 77 9.20 -0.49 17.44
C ILE A 77 7.74 -0.36 17.87
N LEU A 78 7.17 -1.43 18.44
CA LEU A 78 5.80 -1.44 18.97
C LEU A 78 5.80 -1.87 20.44
N PHE A 79 4.95 -1.25 21.24
CA PHE A 79 4.72 -1.65 22.62
C PHE A 79 3.75 -2.84 22.69
N VAL A 80 4.17 -3.93 23.32
CA VAL A 80 3.38 -5.15 23.52
C VAL A 80 2.94 -5.21 24.98
N PRO A 81 1.67 -4.91 25.31
CA PRO A 81 1.23 -4.74 26.69
C PRO A 81 1.18 -6.04 27.50
N CYS A 82 1.05 -7.21 26.85
CA CYS A 82 1.03 -8.51 27.52
C CYS A 82 2.41 -9.05 27.91
N ALA A 83 3.48 -8.46 27.37
CA ALA A 83 4.82 -8.93 27.66
C ALA A 83 5.17 -8.79 29.15
N LEU A 84 6.19 -9.53 29.58
CA LEU A 84 6.74 -9.43 30.94
C LEU A 84 5.67 -9.58 32.05
N GLY A 85 4.70 -10.49 31.86
CA GLY A 85 3.62 -10.71 32.82
C GLY A 85 2.64 -9.54 32.93
N GLY A 86 2.43 -8.81 31.83
CA GLY A 86 1.53 -7.65 31.76
C GLY A 86 2.18 -6.31 32.11
N ALA A 87 3.49 -6.27 32.38
CA ALA A 87 4.23 -5.00 32.49
C ALA A 87 4.42 -4.34 31.11
N GLY A 88 4.39 -5.15 30.06
CA GLY A 88 4.61 -4.76 28.67
C GLY A 88 6.09 -4.49 28.34
N GLU A 89 6.42 -4.50 27.05
CA GLU A 89 7.75 -4.14 26.57
C GLU A 89 7.70 -3.58 25.14
N GLU A 90 8.74 -2.84 24.77
CA GLU A 90 8.97 -2.45 23.37
C GLU A 90 9.59 -3.62 22.60
N VAL A 91 9.06 -3.90 21.42
CA VAL A 91 9.53 -4.95 20.52
C VAL A 91 9.91 -4.31 19.19
N GLU A 92 11.17 -4.51 18.78
CA GLU A 92 11.67 -4.08 17.48
C GLU A 92 11.42 -5.16 16.45
N PHE A 93 10.75 -4.82 15.34
CA PHE A 93 10.37 -5.72 14.27
C PHE A 93 11.22 -5.56 13.03
N GLY A 94 11.50 -6.69 12.38
CA GLY A 94 12.16 -6.75 11.08
C GLY A 94 11.72 -7.96 10.27
N GLY A 95 12.18 -8.00 9.01
CA GLY A 95 11.86 -9.05 8.05
C GLY A 95 11.02 -8.54 6.89
N ASP A 96 10.67 -9.46 6.00
CA ASP A 96 9.95 -9.12 4.78
C ASP A 96 8.46 -9.42 4.90
N VAL A 97 7.65 -8.54 4.31
CA VAL A 97 6.24 -8.78 4.07
C VAL A 97 6.03 -9.15 2.61
N HIS A 98 5.05 -10.01 2.35
CA HIS A 98 4.68 -10.39 0.99
C HIS A 98 3.29 -9.84 0.67
N THR A 99 3.17 -9.04 -0.40
CA THR A 99 1.88 -8.45 -0.79
C THR A 99 1.51 -8.86 -2.22
N VAL A 100 0.26 -9.29 -2.38
CA VAL A 100 -0.35 -9.50 -3.70
C VAL A 100 -1.35 -8.40 -3.94
N PHE A 101 -1.18 -7.66 -5.04
CA PHE A 101 -2.05 -6.61 -5.51
C PHE A 101 -2.83 -7.08 -6.73
N HIS A 102 -4.11 -6.70 -6.79
CA HIS A 102 -4.94 -6.77 -7.99
C HIS A 102 -5.41 -5.35 -8.31
N LEU A 103 -5.04 -4.86 -9.49
CA LEU A 103 -5.49 -3.57 -10.01
C LEU A 103 -6.40 -3.84 -11.20
N THR A 104 -7.65 -3.42 -11.10
CA THR A 104 -8.63 -3.55 -12.18
C THR A 104 -9.05 -2.17 -12.68
N THR A 105 -8.83 -1.88 -13.95
CA THR A 105 -9.39 -0.70 -14.61
C THR A 105 -10.70 -1.08 -15.27
N ASP A 106 -11.79 -0.37 -14.96
CA ASP A 106 -13.11 -0.62 -15.53
C ASP A 106 -13.31 0.08 -16.89
N ALA A 107 -14.45 -0.21 -17.54
CA ALA A 107 -14.82 0.36 -18.83
C ALA A 107 -14.99 1.89 -18.82
N ALA A 108 -15.29 2.47 -17.65
CA ALA A 108 -15.46 3.91 -17.45
C ALA A 108 -14.14 4.61 -17.12
N GLY A 109 -13.03 3.86 -16.97
CA GLY A 109 -11.72 4.38 -16.58
C GLY A 109 -11.53 4.50 -15.06
N GLY A 110 -12.44 3.96 -14.25
CA GLY A 110 -12.27 3.80 -12.81
C GLY A 110 -11.21 2.73 -12.51
N VAL A 111 -10.57 2.83 -11.34
CA VAL A 111 -9.54 1.88 -10.90
C VAL A 111 -9.95 1.28 -9.57
N HIS A 112 -9.98 -0.05 -9.50
CA HIS A 112 -10.19 -0.80 -8.28
C HIS A 112 -8.88 -1.46 -7.87
N VAL A 113 -8.45 -1.22 -6.64
CA VAL A 113 -7.25 -1.83 -6.09
C VAL A 113 -7.67 -2.75 -4.95
N SER A 114 -7.20 -3.98 -4.95
CA SER A 114 -7.26 -4.82 -3.75
C SER A 114 -5.90 -5.42 -3.48
N HIS A 115 -5.52 -5.52 -2.22
CA HIS A 115 -4.28 -6.18 -1.86
C HIS A 115 -4.38 -7.01 -0.59
N LEU A 116 -3.57 -8.07 -0.54
CA LEU A 116 -3.40 -8.94 0.62
C LEU A 116 -1.92 -8.95 0.99
N THR A 117 -1.61 -8.44 2.18
CA THR A 117 -0.27 -8.46 2.77
C THR A 117 -0.17 -9.56 3.81
N ASN A 118 0.83 -10.42 3.69
CA ASN A 118 1.14 -11.53 4.59
C ASN A 118 2.41 -11.21 5.39
N TYR A 119 2.34 -11.42 6.71
CA TYR A 119 3.40 -11.09 7.66
C TYR A 119 4.25 -12.29 8.12
N GLN A 120 4.12 -13.48 7.49
CA GLN A 120 4.82 -14.71 7.91
C GLN A 120 6.35 -14.59 8.01
N GLY A 121 6.97 -13.64 7.29
CA GLY A 121 8.42 -13.37 7.34
C GLY A 121 8.86 -12.38 8.42
N VAL A 122 7.92 -11.84 9.21
CA VAL A 122 8.20 -10.78 10.17
C VAL A 122 8.36 -11.35 11.59
N ALA A 123 9.47 -10.97 12.22
CA ALA A 123 9.77 -11.29 13.62
C ALA A 123 10.17 -10.03 14.36
N GLY A 124 10.07 -10.06 15.69
CA GLY A 124 10.56 -8.99 16.52
C GLY A 124 11.35 -9.49 17.72
N VAL A 125 12.15 -8.61 18.31
CA VAL A 125 12.95 -8.88 19.51
C VAL A 125 12.53 -7.89 20.59
N GLY A 126 12.17 -8.41 21.76
CA GLY A 126 11.89 -7.59 22.94
C GLY A 126 13.15 -6.83 23.37
N LEU A 127 13.07 -5.51 23.43
CA LEU A 127 14.21 -4.66 23.78
C LEU A 127 14.58 -4.76 25.26
N THR A 128 13.65 -5.26 26.09
CA THR A 128 13.89 -5.49 27.52
C THR A 128 14.21 -6.96 27.80
N SER A 129 13.41 -7.88 27.27
CA SER A 129 13.55 -9.32 27.54
C SER A 129 14.60 -10.03 26.68
N GLY A 130 14.87 -9.50 25.48
CA GLY A 130 15.63 -10.21 24.43
C GLY A 130 14.84 -11.34 23.76
N GLU A 131 13.56 -11.53 24.12
CA GLU A 131 12.75 -12.63 23.62
C GLU A 131 12.26 -12.40 22.20
N THR A 132 12.08 -13.49 21.46
CA THR A 132 11.59 -13.42 20.07
C THR A 132 10.07 -13.45 20.03
N TYR A 133 9.52 -12.51 19.28
CA TYR A 133 8.12 -12.44 18.90
C TYR A 133 7.94 -12.77 17.43
N ARG A 134 6.88 -13.48 17.06
CA ARG A 134 6.57 -13.80 15.66
C ARG A 134 5.27 -13.16 15.23
N LEU A 135 5.30 -12.39 14.15
CA LEU A 135 4.09 -11.82 13.58
C LEU A 135 3.44 -12.84 12.65
N ALA A 136 2.15 -13.05 12.82
CA ALA A 136 1.32 -13.90 11.97
C ALA A 136 0.04 -13.17 11.59
N GLY A 137 -0.60 -13.61 10.51
CA GLY A 137 -1.83 -13.02 9.99
C GLY A 137 -1.60 -12.21 8.72
N ALA A 138 -2.59 -11.38 8.39
CA ALA A 138 -2.62 -10.65 7.13
C ALA A 138 -3.42 -9.36 7.24
N ALA A 139 -3.08 -8.40 6.38
CA ALA A 139 -3.86 -7.21 6.12
C ALA A 139 -4.48 -7.30 4.73
N ARG A 140 -5.73 -6.84 4.61
CA ARG A 140 -6.46 -6.82 3.36
C ARG A 140 -7.05 -5.43 3.17
N THR A 141 -6.85 -4.87 1.99
CA THR A 141 -7.37 -3.55 1.64
C THR A 141 -8.11 -3.65 0.32
N ALA A 142 -9.21 -2.90 0.19
CA ALA A 142 -9.91 -2.68 -1.06
C ALA A 142 -10.19 -1.19 -1.23
N GLU A 143 -9.88 -0.66 -2.40
CA GLU A 143 -9.93 0.75 -2.77
C GLU A 143 -10.65 0.87 -4.12
N THR A 144 -11.46 1.92 -4.27
CA THR A 144 -12.13 2.22 -5.55
C THR A 144 -11.99 3.69 -5.87
N HIS A 145 -11.38 3.95 -7.03
CA HIS A 145 -11.07 5.27 -7.54
C HIS A 145 -11.93 5.56 -8.77
N GLY A 146 -12.54 6.74 -8.81
CA GLY A 146 -13.18 7.23 -10.03
C GLY A 146 -12.16 7.58 -11.13
N PRO A 147 -12.63 7.83 -12.36
CA PRO A 147 -11.78 8.35 -13.44
C PRO A 147 -11.09 9.65 -13.01
N GLY A 148 -9.76 9.67 -13.02
CA GLY A 148 -8.97 10.81 -12.52
C GLY A 148 -8.41 10.63 -11.09
N GLY A 149 -8.69 9.50 -10.44
CA GLY A 149 -8.02 9.06 -9.19
C GLY A 149 -8.63 9.59 -7.89
N LEU A 150 -9.21 10.79 -7.91
CA LEU A 150 -9.94 11.40 -6.79
C LEU A 150 -11.38 11.77 -7.21
N PRO A 151 -12.35 11.76 -6.27
CA PRO A 151 -12.25 11.20 -4.92
C PRO A 151 -12.19 9.66 -4.94
N PHE A 152 -11.79 9.07 -3.83
CA PHE A 152 -11.85 7.62 -3.64
C PHE A 152 -12.12 7.25 -2.19
N GLU A 153 -12.54 6.02 -1.97
CA GLU A 153 -12.67 5.43 -0.64
C GLU A 153 -11.93 4.10 -0.57
N PHE A 154 -11.52 3.74 0.63
CA PHE A 154 -10.91 2.45 0.89
C PHE A 154 -11.28 1.91 2.25
N THR A 155 -11.34 0.58 2.32
CA THR A 155 -11.52 -0.16 3.58
C THR A 155 -10.32 -1.06 3.79
N THR A 156 -9.72 -0.97 4.96
CA THR A 156 -8.63 -1.85 5.39
C THR A 156 -9.11 -2.71 6.55
N THR A 157 -9.00 -4.02 6.39
CA THR A 157 -9.18 -5.01 7.45
C THR A 157 -7.82 -5.62 7.77
N ASN A 158 -7.39 -5.49 9.01
CA ASN A 158 -6.08 -5.89 9.46
C ASN A 158 -6.20 -6.86 10.63
N SER A 159 -5.88 -8.13 10.39
CA SER A 159 -5.96 -9.20 11.40
C SER A 159 -4.57 -9.77 11.62
N ARG A 160 -3.97 -9.44 12.77
CA ARG A 160 -2.63 -9.87 13.15
C ARG A 160 -2.63 -10.56 14.50
N ARG A 161 -1.72 -11.51 14.65
CA ARG A 161 -1.38 -12.13 15.92
C ARG A 161 0.13 -12.03 16.07
N LEU A 162 0.56 -11.33 17.10
CA LEU A 162 1.91 -11.42 17.60
C LEU A 162 1.98 -12.59 18.56
N VAL A 163 2.85 -13.55 18.29
CA VAL A 163 3.06 -14.73 19.12
C VAL A 163 4.29 -14.50 19.99
N GLY A 164 4.09 -14.48 21.30
CA GLY A 164 5.17 -14.31 22.28
C GLY A 164 5.87 -15.62 22.63
N PRO A 165 6.93 -15.58 23.46
CA PRO A 165 7.73 -16.76 23.84
C PRO A 165 7.02 -17.74 24.80
N GLY A 166 5.81 -17.40 25.28
CA GLY A 166 5.11 -18.15 26.33
C GLY A 166 3.60 -18.01 26.27
N THR A 167 2.91 -18.79 27.10
CA THR A 167 1.44 -18.80 27.20
C THR A 167 0.91 -17.47 27.74
N GLY A 168 -0.09 -16.88 27.08
CA GLY A 168 -0.70 -15.61 27.52
C GLY A 168 0.03 -14.35 27.07
N ASN A 169 1.13 -14.49 26.32
CA ASN A 169 1.95 -13.39 25.84
C ASN A 169 1.68 -13.04 24.37
N ASP A 170 0.62 -13.59 23.77
CA ASP A 170 0.25 -13.20 22.42
C ASP A 170 -0.52 -11.89 22.46
N LEU A 171 -0.33 -11.07 21.44
CA LEU A 171 -1.17 -9.90 21.17
C LEU A 171 -1.95 -10.18 19.89
N ARG A 172 -3.28 -10.21 19.99
CA ARG A 172 -4.17 -10.28 18.84
C ARG A 172 -4.69 -8.90 18.54
N LEU A 173 -4.63 -8.52 17.27
CA LEU A 173 -5.11 -7.25 16.78
C LEU A 173 -6.04 -7.49 15.61
N HIS A 174 -7.26 -6.96 15.71
CA HIS A 174 -8.20 -6.89 14.61
C HIS A 174 -8.69 -5.46 14.46
N VAL A 175 -8.31 -4.82 13.36
CA VAL A 175 -8.68 -3.43 13.08
C VAL A 175 -9.39 -3.35 11.74
N VAL A 176 -10.52 -2.67 11.73
CA VAL A 176 -11.24 -2.32 10.50
C VAL A 176 -11.38 -0.80 10.44
N THR A 177 -10.85 -0.22 9.38
CA THR A 177 -10.95 1.22 9.10
C THR A 177 -11.58 1.44 7.74
N HIS A 178 -12.42 2.47 7.65
CA HIS A 178 -12.94 2.99 6.40
C HIS A 178 -12.48 4.43 6.24
N SER A 179 -11.89 4.75 5.10
CA SER A 179 -11.36 6.08 4.81
C SER A 179 -11.94 6.60 3.51
N THR A 180 -12.25 7.89 3.50
CA THR A 180 -12.68 8.63 2.31
C THR A 180 -11.68 9.73 2.03
N VAL A 181 -11.25 9.86 0.78
CA VAL A 181 -10.42 10.96 0.29
C VAL A 181 -11.25 11.80 -0.67
N SER A 182 -11.45 13.06 -0.33
CA SER A 182 -12.28 13.99 -1.12
C SER A 182 -11.56 14.46 -2.39
N ALA A 183 -12.28 15.17 -3.26
CA ALA A 183 -11.72 15.70 -4.49
C ALA A 183 -10.60 16.75 -4.27
N SER A 184 -10.57 17.41 -3.10
CA SER A 184 -9.49 18.34 -2.72
C SER A 184 -8.30 17.64 -2.04
N GLY A 185 -8.37 16.32 -1.85
CA GLY A 185 -7.35 15.54 -1.15
C GLY A 185 -7.52 15.50 0.38
N GLU A 186 -8.61 16.04 0.92
CA GLU A 186 -8.90 15.91 2.36
C GLU A 186 -9.24 14.45 2.70
N VAL A 187 -8.58 13.92 3.72
CA VAL A 187 -8.74 12.53 4.19
C VAL A 187 -9.57 12.51 5.47
N VAL A 188 -10.63 11.70 5.49
CA VAL A 188 -11.40 11.38 6.69
C VAL A 188 -11.36 9.87 6.91
N THR A 189 -10.95 9.45 8.09
CA THR A 189 -10.88 8.03 8.47
C THR A 189 -11.81 7.74 9.64
N PHE A 190 -12.65 6.72 9.46
CA PHE A 190 -13.54 6.16 10.47
C PHE A 190 -12.99 4.81 10.92
N VAL A 191 -12.67 4.72 12.21
CA VAL A 191 -12.35 3.45 12.85
C VAL A 191 -13.66 2.71 13.10
N GLN A 192 -13.90 1.63 12.37
CA GLN A 192 -15.12 0.84 12.49
C GLN A 192 -15.02 -0.17 13.62
N ARG A 193 -13.84 -0.76 13.82
CA ARG A 193 -13.59 -1.77 14.84
C ARG A 193 -12.12 -1.79 15.22
N VAL A 194 -11.87 -1.92 16.52
CA VAL A 194 -10.56 -2.25 17.08
C VAL A 194 -10.80 -3.26 18.19
N ASP A 195 -10.32 -4.47 17.98
CA ASP A 195 -10.19 -5.48 19.02
C ASP A 195 -8.70 -5.72 19.24
N ALA A 196 -8.26 -5.55 20.49
CA ALA A 196 -6.91 -5.86 20.92
C ALA A 196 -6.99 -6.71 22.19
N ASP A 197 -6.51 -7.93 22.13
CA ASP A 197 -6.57 -8.87 23.24
C ASP A 197 -5.25 -9.61 23.45
N CYS A 198 -5.07 -10.07 24.69
CA CYS A 198 -3.93 -10.83 25.14
C CYS A 198 -4.38 -12.28 25.40
N GLY A 199 -3.62 -13.28 24.94
CA GLY A 199 -4.01 -14.70 25.07
C GLY A 199 -2.90 -15.71 24.84
#